data_AF-A0A1C6KWH0-F1
#
_entry.id   AF-A0A1C6KWH0-F1
#
_cell.length_a   1.000
_cell.length_b   1.000
_cell.length_c   1.000
_cell.angle_alpha   90.00
_cell.angle_beta   90.00
_cell.angle_gamma   90.00
#
_symmetry.space_group_name_H-M   'P 1'
#
loop_
_entity.id
_entity.type
_entity.pdbx_description
1 polymer ?
#
loop_
_entity_poly.entity_id
_entity_poly.type
_entity_poly.pdbx_seq_one_letter_code
_entity_poly.pdbx_strand_id
1 'polypeptide(L)'
;MKEREMKIAKEVIEKGEGKHMYTGEQLLFRLSIQIPNENIKELVDKLKKLSIVPRAIFKTSRGLIIEWWTMRCQIILDSNNFIKLIEEFLDYVDSIGFDEWIFDTGCLGDDLPAKLDNSEVIINPRFTVENFNNTGEIEVND
;
A
#
# COMPACT_ATOMS: atom_id res chain seq x y z
N MET A 1 12.87 7.25 7.59
CA MET A 1 12.35 7.82 6.32
C MET A 1 10.87 8.15 6.41
N LYS A 2 10.12 7.41 7.24
CA LYS A 2 8.71 7.64 7.56
C LYS A 2 8.29 9.11 7.62
N GLU A 3 8.93 9.94 8.46
CA GLU A 3 8.48 11.34 8.66
C GLU A 3 8.46 12.15 7.36
N ARG A 4 9.49 11.96 6.51
CA ARG A 4 9.58 12.61 5.19
C ARG A 4 8.45 12.15 4.28
N GLU A 5 8.27 10.83 4.17
CA GLU A 5 7.25 10.23 3.29
C GLU A 5 5.83 10.54 3.76
N MET A 6 5.59 10.56 5.08
CA MET A 6 4.30 10.93 5.66
C MET A 6 3.97 12.41 5.39
N LYS A 7 4.97 13.30 5.46
CA LYS A 7 4.79 14.69 5.09
C LYS A 7 4.40 14.83 3.61
N ILE A 8 5.09 14.14 2.71
CA ILE A 8 4.78 14.13 1.28
C ILE A 8 3.36 13.61 1.04
N ALA A 9 2.99 12.47 1.64
CA ALA A 9 1.66 11.88 1.52
C ALA A 9 0.55 12.87 1.95
N LYS A 10 0.74 13.57 3.09
CA LYS A 10 -0.20 14.61 3.54
C LYS A 10 -0.30 15.76 2.54
N GLU A 11 0.83 16.27 2.04
CA GLU A 11 0.85 17.38 1.09
C GLU A 11 0.13 17.05 -0.23
N VAL A 12 0.28 15.83 -0.75
CA VAL A 12 -0.42 15.42 -1.99
C VAL A 12 -1.93 15.23 -1.76
N ILE A 13 -2.32 14.66 -0.61
CA ILE A 13 -3.73 14.52 -0.22
C ILE A 13 -4.39 15.90 -0.03
N GLU A 14 -3.70 16.85 0.61
CA GLU A 14 -4.17 18.23 0.77
C GLU A 14 -4.37 18.93 -0.59
N LYS A 15 -3.50 18.68 -1.56
CA LYS A 15 -3.63 19.17 -2.95
C LYS A 15 -4.77 18.46 -3.71
N GLY A 16 -5.27 17.35 -3.19
CA GLY A 16 -6.47 16.67 -3.66
C GLY A 16 -6.23 15.34 -4.36
N GLU A 17 -5.01 14.83 -4.40
CA GLU A 17 -4.77 13.45 -4.83
C GLU A 17 -5.40 12.46 -3.85
N GLY A 18 -6.01 11.40 -4.37
CA GLY A 18 -6.71 10.42 -3.56
C GLY A 18 -8.02 10.91 -2.94
N LYS A 19 -8.54 12.09 -3.32
CA LYS A 19 -9.83 12.60 -2.84
C LYS A 19 -10.99 11.63 -3.04
N HIS A 20 -10.98 10.92 -4.17
CA HIS A 20 -11.96 9.91 -4.52
C HIS A 20 -11.87 8.66 -3.61
N MET A 21 -10.72 8.39 -2.99
CA MET A 21 -10.50 7.19 -2.17
C MET A 21 -11.27 7.17 -0.86
N TYR A 22 -11.65 8.35 -0.34
CA TYR A 22 -12.32 8.49 0.95
C TYR A 22 -13.74 9.04 0.85
N THR A 23 -14.43 8.76 -0.26
CA THR A 23 -15.85 9.13 -0.48
C THR A 23 -16.82 8.02 -0.11
N GLY A 24 -16.33 6.80 0.11
CA GLY A 24 -17.17 5.61 0.23
C GLY A 24 -17.49 4.91 -1.10
N GLU A 25 -17.14 5.51 -2.24
CA GLU A 25 -17.51 5.04 -3.58
C GLU A 25 -16.40 4.23 -4.27
N GLN A 26 -15.19 4.29 -3.72
CA GLN A 26 -13.99 3.68 -4.26
C GLN A 26 -13.46 2.61 -3.31
N LEU A 27 -12.91 1.54 -3.89
CA LEU A 27 -12.19 0.52 -3.15
C LEU A 27 -10.74 0.92 -3.03
N LEU A 28 -10.19 0.77 -1.82
CA LEU A 28 -8.75 0.73 -1.67
C LEU A 28 -8.21 -0.50 -2.40
N PHE A 29 -7.29 -0.29 -3.33
CA PHE A 29 -6.69 -1.38 -4.10
C PHE A 29 -5.40 -1.88 -3.46
N ARG A 30 -4.47 -0.98 -3.19
CA ARG A 30 -3.13 -1.30 -2.70
C ARG A 30 -2.53 -0.13 -1.92
N LEU A 31 -1.46 -0.43 -1.21
CA LEU A 31 -0.45 0.53 -0.77
C LEU A 31 0.91 0.05 -1.27
N SER A 32 1.78 0.98 -1.63
CA SER A 32 3.04 0.64 -2.27
C SER A 32 4.19 1.53 -1.83
N ILE A 33 5.40 0.97 -1.93
CA ILE A 33 6.64 1.72 -1.83
C ILE A 33 7.49 1.44 -3.05
N GLN A 34 8.40 2.35 -3.35
CA GLN A 34 9.49 2.10 -4.29
C GLN A 34 10.81 2.04 -3.51
N ILE A 35 11.62 1.03 -3.82
CA ILE A 35 12.98 0.84 -3.31
C ILE A 35 13.98 0.85 -4.47
N PRO A 36 15.28 1.08 -4.22
CA PRO A 36 16.33 0.87 -5.22
C PRO A 36 16.34 -0.55 -5.77
N ASN A 37 17.04 -0.75 -6.89
CA ASN A 37 17.23 -2.09 -7.44
C ASN A 37 18.03 -2.96 -6.46
N GLU A 38 17.45 -4.10 -6.11
CA GLU A 38 18.07 -5.12 -5.27
C GLU A 38 18.08 -6.48 -5.99
N ASN A 39 18.82 -7.45 -5.43
CA ASN A 39 18.72 -8.82 -5.88
C ASN A 39 17.31 -9.35 -5.58
N ILE A 40 16.53 -9.60 -6.63
CA ILE A 40 15.12 -10.02 -6.53
C ILE A 40 14.94 -11.27 -5.66
N LYS A 41 15.85 -12.24 -5.75
CA LYS A 41 15.71 -13.48 -4.98
C LYS A 41 15.87 -13.20 -3.48
N GLU A 42 16.88 -12.43 -3.11
CA GLU A 42 17.13 -12.05 -1.72
C GLU A 42 15.99 -11.19 -1.17
N LEU A 43 15.49 -10.26 -1.98
CA LEU A 43 14.34 -9.43 -1.64
C LEU A 43 13.09 -10.28 -1.38
N VAL A 44 12.75 -11.21 -2.28
CA VAL A 44 11.62 -12.12 -2.10
C VAL A 44 11.79 -12.97 -0.84
N ASP A 45 12.98 -13.51 -0.58
CA ASP A 45 13.29 -14.29 0.62
C ASP A 45 13.18 -13.45 1.91
N LYS A 46 13.49 -12.16 1.86
CA LYS A 46 13.26 -11.19 2.95
C LYS A 46 11.77 -10.94 3.15
N LEU A 47 11.03 -10.61 2.09
CA LEU A 47 9.62 -10.23 2.12
C LEU A 47 8.70 -11.38 2.59
N LYS A 48 9.01 -12.63 2.23
CA LYS A 48 8.25 -13.81 2.66
C LYS A 48 8.29 -14.07 4.17
N LYS A 49 9.24 -13.48 4.90
CA LYS A 49 9.39 -13.63 6.35
C LYS A 49 8.65 -12.56 7.15
N LEU A 50 8.04 -11.60 6.45
CA LEU A 50 7.31 -10.52 7.09
C LEU A 50 5.95 -10.99 7.64
N SER A 51 5.41 -10.28 8.63
CA SER A 51 4.09 -10.57 9.19
C SER A 51 2.94 -10.22 8.24
N ILE A 52 3.14 -9.21 7.40
CA ILE A 52 2.25 -8.80 6.31
C ILE A 52 3.07 -8.87 5.01
N VAL A 53 2.92 -9.97 4.29
CA VAL A 53 3.66 -10.26 3.06
C VAL A 53 3.03 -9.47 1.89
N PRO A 54 3.84 -8.76 1.07
CA PRO A 54 3.33 -8.06 -0.10
C PRO A 54 2.81 -9.05 -1.16
N ARG A 55 1.96 -8.54 -2.05
CA ARG A 55 1.39 -9.33 -3.15
C ARG A 55 2.31 -9.36 -4.35
N ALA A 56 2.87 -8.21 -4.73
CA ALA A 56 3.57 -8.06 -5.99
C ALA A 56 4.81 -7.17 -5.88
N ILE A 57 5.75 -7.43 -6.79
CA ILE A 57 6.94 -6.62 -7.05
C ILE A 57 6.94 -6.29 -8.54
N PHE A 58 7.03 -5.01 -8.88
CA PHE A 58 7.17 -4.54 -10.25
C PHE A 58 8.56 -3.96 -10.45
N LYS A 59 9.28 -4.45 -11.47
CA LYS A 59 10.55 -3.88 -11.88
C LYS A 59 10.29 -2.63 -12.69
N THR A 60 11.05 -1.59 -12.41
CA THR A 60 10.97 -0.33 -13.15
C THR A 60 12.36 0.15 -13.51
N SER A 61 12.45 1.10 -14.42
CA SER A 61 13.73 1.77 -14.72
C SER A 61 14.32 2.52 -13.52
N ARG A 62 13.54 2.76 -12.46
CA ARG A 62 13.92 3.55 -11.28
C ARG A 62 14.08 2.71 -10.00
N GLY A 63 13.98 1.39 -10.08
CA GLY A 63 14.00 0.51 -8.91
C GLY A 63 12.85 -0.48 -8.93
N LEU A 64 12.43 -0.92 -7.74
CA LEU A 64 11.39 -1.92 -7.55
C LEU A 64 10.21 -1.30 -6.80
N ILE A 65 9.00 -1.45 -7.33
CA ILE A 65 7.77 -1.12 -6.61
C ILE A 65 7.30 -2.39 -5.89
N ILE A 66 7.08 -2.31 -4.59
CA ILE A 66 6.55 -3.39 -3.76
C ILE A 66 5.14 -3.01 -3.35
N GLU A 67 4.18 -3.89 -3.60
CA GLU A 67 2.76 -3.61 -3.40
C GLU A 67 2.10 -4.55 -2.41
N TRP A 68 1.39 -3.98 -1.43
CA TRP A 68 0.47 -4.66 -0.53
C TRP A 68 -0.95 -4.41 -0.99
N TRP A 69 -1.54 -5.42 -1.62
CA TRP A 69 -2.91 -5.34 -2.12
C TRP A 69 -3.91 -5.59 -1.00
N THR A 70 -5.09 -4.99 -1.11
CA THR A 70 -6.15 -5.22 -0.14
C THR A 70 -6.70 -6.63 -0.25
N MET A 71 -6.93 -7.22 0.92
CA MET A 71 -7.75 -8.41 1.09
C MET A 71 -9.19 -7.96 1.26
N ARG A 72 -10.12 -8.58 0.53
CA ARG A 72 -11.56 -8.23 0.53
C ARG A 72 -11.82 -6.80 0.05
N CYS A 73 -13.09 -6.41 0.00
CA CYS A 73 -13.48 -5.06 -0.35
C CYS A 73 -13.21 -4.13 0.84
N GLN A 74 -12.40 -3.10 0.64
CA GLN A 74 -12.10 -2.12 1.69
C GLN A 74 -12.48 -0.72 1.23
N ILE A 75 -13.25 -0.02 2.06
CA ILE A 75 -13.79 1.31 1.78
C ILE A 75 -13.36 2.27 2.87
N ILE A 76 -12.95 3.48 2.48
CA ILE A 76 -12.60 4.55 3.40
C ILE A 76 -13.64 5.65 3.30
N LEU A 77 -14.10 6.18 4.44
CA LEU A 77 -15.21 7.13 4.50
C LEU A 77 -14.76 8.58 4.71
N ASP A 78 -13.53 8.80 5.14
CA ASP A 78 -13.00 10.15 5.37
C ASP A 78 -11.47 10.20 5.29
N SER A 79 -10.95 11.41 5.12
CA SER A 79 -9.52 11.67 4.95
C SER A 79 -8.70 11.33 6.19
N ASN A 80 -9.25 11.43 7.39
CA ASN A 80 -8.51 11.12 8.62
C ASN A 80 -8.22 9.63 8.71
N ASN A 81 -9.19 8.78 8.35
CA ASN A 81 -8.99 7.33 8.30
C ASN A 81 -7.99 6.96 7.20
N PHE A 82 -8.03 7.65 6.06
CA PHE A 82 -7.05 7.42 4.99
C PHE A 82 -5.62 7.77 5.42
N ILE A 83 -5.44 8.95 6.01
CA ILE A 83 -4.14 9.40 6.54
C ILE A 83 -3.63 8.44 7.60
N LYS A 84 -4.50 7.98 8.51
CA LYS A 84 -4.14 7.03 9.56
C LYS A 84 -3.71 5.67 9.01
N LEU A 85 -4.42 5.18 7.99
CA LEU A 85 -4.04 3.95 7.29
C LEU A 85 -2.66 4.06 6.66
N ILE A 86 -2.38 5.18 5.97
CA ILE A 86 -1.07 5.44 5.37
C ILE A 86 0.00 5.50 6.47
N GLU A 87 -0.28 6.18 7.58
CA GLU A 87 0.68 6.25 8.70
C GLU A 87 1.06 4.87 9.23
N GLU A 88 0.08 3.97 9.42
CA GLU A 88 0.32 2.59 9.85
C GLU A 88 1.12 1.77 8.84
N PHE A 89 0.83 1.97 7.55
CA PHE A 89 1.60 1.35 6.49
C PHE A 89 3.06 1.83 6.52
N LEU A 90 3.30 3.13 6.67
CA LEU A 90 4.65 3.68 6.71
C LEU A 90 5.41 3.28 7.98
N ASP A 91 4.71 3.15 9.13
CA ASP A 91 5.28 2.57 10.35
C ASP A 91 5.74 1.12 10.13
N TYR A 92 4.90 0.34 9.45
CA TYR A 92 5.25 -1.03 9.09
C TYR A 92 6.45 -1.08 8.15
N VAL A 93 6.48 -0.28 7.10
CA VAL A 93 7.60 -0.24 6.15
C VAL A 93 8.91 0.17 6.83
N ASP A 94 8.90 1.20 7.67
CA ASP A 94 10.10 1.66 8.39
C ASP A 94 10.65 0.54 9.29
N SER A 95 9.78 -0.31 9.84
CA SER A 95 10.16 -1.49 10.63
C SER A 95 10.82 -2.64 9.83
N ILE A 96 10.65 -2.69 8.50
CA ILE A 96 11.25 -3.73 7.64
C ILE A 96 12.78 -3.56 7.53
N GLY A 97 13.28 -2.34 7.74
CA GLY A 97 14.70 -2.02 7.62
C GLY A 97 15.20 -2.10 6.18
N PHE A 98 14.56 -1.37 5.27
CA PHE A 98 15.17 -1.02 3.98
C PHE A 98 16.07 0.21 4.16
N ASP A 99 17.23 0.22 3.50
CA ASP A 99 18.17 1.34 3.59
C ASP A 99 17.60 2.62 2.97
N GLU A 100 16.92 2.47 1.83
CA GLU A 100 16.21 3.54 1.15
C GLU A 100 14.85 3.06 0.62
N TRP A 101 13.83 3.88 0.80
CA TRP A 101 12.50 3.69 0.22
C TRP A 101 11.75 5.02 0.13
N ILE A 102 10.79 5.08 -0.79
CA ILE A 102 9.83 6.17 -0.94
C ILE A 102 8.40 5.61 -0.95
N PHE A 103 7.44 6.36 -0.41
CA PHE A 103 6.04 6.02 -0.56
C PHE A 103 5.63 6.27 -2.01
N ASP A 104 5.10 5.25 -2.69
CA ASP A 104 4.62 5.39 -4.06
C ASP A 104 3.23 6.04 -4.04
N THR A 105 3.21 7.37 -4.18
CA THR A 105 1.95 8.13 -4.23
C THR A 105 1.07 7.78 -5.42
N GLY A 106 1.59 7.03 -6.42
CA GLY A 106 0.80 6.50 -7.52
C GLY A 106 -0.40 5.67 -7.06
N CYS A 107 -0.30 4.96 -5.92
CA CYS A 107 -1.44 4.21 -5.37
C CYS A 107 -2.61 5.10 -4.91
N LEU A 108 -2.38 6.40 -4.67
CA LEU A 108 -3.44 7.34 -4.32
C LEU A 108 -4.34 7.67 -5.52
N GLY A 109 -3.86 7.43 -6.73
CA GLY A 109 -4.59 7.67 -7.98
C GLY A 109 -5.42 6.49 -8.46
N ASP A 110 -5.33 5.32 -7.80
CA ASP A 110 -6.08 4.13 -8.21
C ASP A 110 -7.59 4.41 -8.14
N ASP A 111 -8.35 4.01 -9.16
CA ASP A 111 -9.79 4.27 -9.29
C ASP A 111 -10.50 2.93 -9.56
N LEU A 112 -10.81 2.23 -8.48
CA LEU A 112 -11.54 0.96 -8.52
C LEU A 112 -12.95 1.16 -7.94
N PRO A 113 -13.98 1.29 -8.80
CA PRO A 113 -15.33 1.56 -8.33
C PRO A 113 -15.83 0.43 -7.43
N ALA A 114 -16.49 0.80 -6.32
CA ALA A 114 -17.04 -0.16 -5.39
C ALA A 114 -18.09 -1.06 -6.05
N LYS A 115 -17.71 -2.30 -6.32
CA LYS A 115 -18.66 -3.39 -6.63
C LYS A 115 -18.99 -4.10 -5.33
N LEU A 116 -20.04 -3.61 -4.68
CA LEU A 116 -20.66 -4.24 -3.52
C LEU A 116 -21.45 -5.46 -4.00
N ASP A 117 -20.75 -6.52 -4.40
CA ASP A 117 -21.39 -7.83 -4.42
C ASP A 117 -21.50 -8.33 -2.96
N ASN A 118 -22.17 -9.46 -2.71
CA ASN A 118 -22.37 -10.03 -1.35
C ASN A 118 -21.06 -10.37 -0.57
N SER A 119 -19.90 -9.96 -1.08
CA SER A 119 -18.62 -9.89 -0.40
C SER A 119 -18.67 -9.05 0.89
N GLU A 120 -17.99 -9.55 1.92
CA GLU A 120 -17.75 -8.84 3.16
C GLU A 120 -16.94 -7.56 2.89
N VAL A 121 -17.47 -6.41 3.35
CA VAL A 121 -16.85 -5.09 3.18
C VAL A 121 -16.26 -4.62 4.49
N ILE A 122 -15.00 -4.20 4.46
CA ILE A 122 -14.30 -3.59 5.59
C ILE A 122 -14.36 -2.08 5.44
N ILE A 123 -14.95 -1.42 6.43
CA ILE A 123 -15.10 0.04 6.46
C ILE A 123 -14.00 0.63 7.34
N ASN A 124 -13.31 1.66 6.83
CA ASN A 124 -12.19 2.33 7.49
C ASN A 124 -11.11 1.34 7.94
N PRO A 125 -10.51 0.61 6.99
CA PRO A 125 -9.54 -0.44 7.30
C PRO A 125 -8.31 0.10 8.05
N ARG A 126 -7.66 -0.81 8.76
CA ARG A 126 -6.34 -0.64 9.39
C ARG A 126 -5.29 -1.44 8.63
N PHE A 127 -4.02 -1.05 8.68
CA PHE A 127 -2.96 -1.82 8.02
C PHE A 127 -2.58 -3.04 8.87
N THR A 128 -3.25 -4.17 8.62
CA THR A 128 -3.16 -5.39 9.44
C THR A 128 -3.01 -6.64 8.57
N VAL A 129 -2.66 -7.76 9.21
CA VAL A 129 -2.54 -9.07 8.56
C VAL A 129 -3.84 -9.45 7.84
N GLU A 130 -5.00 -9.27 8.48
CA GLU A 130 -6.30 -9.63 7.90
C GLU A 130 -6.63 -8.85 6.62
N ASN A 131 -6.11 -7.63 6.52
CA ASN A 131 -6.45 -6.69 5.47
C ASN A 131 -5.44 -6.64 4.32
N PHE A 132 -4.18 -7.05 4.52
CA PHE A 132 -3.12 -6.83 3.51
C PHE A 132 -2.15 -8.01 3.34
N ASN A 133 -2.26 -9.07 4.15
CA ASN A 133 -1.30 -10.16 4.08
C ASN A 133 -1.59 -11.09 2.89
N ASN A 134 -0.67 -11.13 1.94
CA ASN A 134 -0.68 -12.13 0.89
C ASN A 134 -0.35 -13.52 1.47
N THR A 135 -1.23 -14.50 1.25
CA THR A 135 -0.99 -15.89 1.65
C THR A 135 -0.44 -16.76 0.52
N GLY A 136 -0.32 -16.19 -0.69
CA GLY A 136 0.21 -16.87 -1.86
C GLY A 136 1.69 -16.56 -2.10
N GLU A 137 2.15 -16.92 -3.30
CA GLU A 137 3.46 -16.49 -3.79
C GLU A 137 3.46 -14.98 -4.07
N ILE A 138 4.65 -14.37 -3.97
CA ILE A 138 4.86 -12.97 -4.36
C ILE A 138 5.00 -12.95 -5.88
N GLU A 139 4.14 -12.17 -6.56
CA GLU A 139 4.19 -11.98 -8.00
C GLU A 139 5.37 -11.06 -8.35
N VAL A 140 6.18 -11.42 -9.35
CA VAL A 140 7.30 -10.60 -9.82
C VAL A 140 7.07 -10.29 -11.29
N ASN A 141 6.87 -9.00 -11.59
CA ASN A 141 6.52 -8.50 -12.91
C ASN A 141 7.62 -7.58 -13.47
N ASP A 142 7.78 -7.61 -14.79
CA ASP A 142 8.72 -6.77 -15.55
C ASP A 142 8.09 -5.46 -16.05
#